data_AF-A0A847QSZ0-F1
#
_entry.id   AF-A0A847QSZ0-F1
#
_cell.length_a   1.000
_cell.length_b   1.000
_cell.length_c   1.000
_cell.angle_alpha   90.00
_cell.angle_beta   90.00
_cell.angle_gamma   90.00
#
_symmetry.space_group_name_H-M   'P 1'
#
loop_
_entity.id
_entity.type
_entity.pdbx_description
1 polymer ?
#
loop_
_entity_poly.entity_id
_entity_poly.type
_entity_poly.pdbx_seq_one_letter_code
_entity_poly.pdbx_strand_id
1 'polypeptide(L)' 'MDFNKILVIAKRNNLPHNDIETIREYLEHREWGIAFEQLCSAIEDEEIVITEDDYALIEEIGNIMNMDKKLWRCLKHKK' A
#
# COMPACT_ATOMS: atom_id res chain seq x y z
N MET A 1 5.28 0.98 15.65
CA MET A 1 4.56 1.49 14.47
C MET A 1 3.61 0.41 14.02
N ASP A 2 2.37 0.74 13.66
CA ASP A 2 1.37 -0.22 13.23
C ASP A 2 1.31 -0.27 11.70
N PHE A 3 1.77 -1.38 11.11
CA PHE A 3 1.77 -1.59 9.66
C PHE A 3 0.45 -2.19 9.15
N ASN A 4 -0.53 -2.44 10.03
CA ASN A 4 -1.87 -2.87 9.60
C ASN A 4 -2.58 -1.79 8.77
N LYS A 5 -2.13 -0.54 8.84
CA LYS A 5 -2.55 0.53 7.92
C LYS A 5 -2.43 0.12 6.44
N ILE A 6 -1.42 -0.66 6.05
CA ILE A 6 -1.26 -1.17 4.67
C ILE A 6 -2.51 -1.96 4.25
N LEU A 7 -2.96 -2.89 5.10
CA LEU A 7 -4.16 -3.69 4.85
C LEU A 7 -5.45 -2.85 4.88
N VAL A 8 -5.51 -1.82 5.71
CA VAL A 8 -6.65 -0.89 5.76
C VAL A 8 -6.78 -0.12 4.46
N ILE A 9 -5.67 0.40 3.92
CA ILE A 9 -5.64 1.13 2.65
C ILE A 9 -6.07 0.20 1.50
N ALA A 10 -5.55 -1.03 1.47
CA ALA A 10 -5.92 -2.04 0.46
C ALA A 10 -7.44 -2.29 0.43
N LYS A 11 -8.03 -2.55 1.60
CA LYS A 11 -9.48 -2.79 1.71
C LYS A 11 -10.32 -1.56 1.38
N ARG A 12 -9.90 -0.38 1.84
CA ARG A 12 -10.61 0.89 1.60
C ARG A 12 -10.67 1.24 0.11
N ASN A 13 -9.59 0.96 -0.61
CA ASN A 13 -9.48 1.23 -2.04
C ASN A 13 -10.01 0.09 -2.92
N ASN A 14 -10.68 -0.91 -2.32
CA ASN A 14 -11.28 -2.05 -3.02
C ASN A 14 -10.30 -2.81 -3.92
N LEU A 15 -9.07 -3.02 -3.43
CA LEU A 15 -8.10 -3.87 -4.13
C LEU A 15 -8.69 -5.28 -4.34
N PRO A 16 -8.22 -6.02 -5.36
CA PRO A 16 -8.65 -7.39 -5.58
C PRO A 16 -8.47 -8.25 -4.34
N HIS A 17 -9.37 -9.21 -4.15
CA HIS A 17 -9.37 -10.05 -2.95
C HIS A 17 -8.04 -10.79 -2.75
N ASN A 18 -7.45 -11.29 -3.84
CA ASN A 18 -6.17 -11.99 -3.80
C ASN A 18 -5.05 -11.08 -3.29
N ASP A 19 -4.96 -9.84 -3.77
CA ASP A 19 -3.96 -8.87 -3.29
C ASP A 19 -4.14 -8.54 -1.81
N ILE A 20 -5.39 -8.38 -1.37
CA ILE A 20 -5.69 -8.14 0.05
C ILE A 20 -5.26 -9.34 0.92
N GLU A 21 -5.49 -10.57 0.47
CA GLU A 21 -5.05 -11.78 1.18
C GLU A 21 -3.53 -11.90 1.20
N THR A 22 -2.86 -11.68 0.07
CA THR A 22 -1.40 -11.70 -0.03
C THR A 22 -0.74 -10.64 0.85
N ILE A 23 -1.26 -9.40 0.87
CA ILE A 23 -0.82 -8.34 1.78
C ILE A 23 -0.99 -8.77 3.24
N ARG A 24 -2.12 -9.40 3.58
CA ARG A 24 -2.38 -9.89 4.95
C ARG A 24 -1.34 -10.94 5.35
N GLU A 25 -1.07 -11.92 4.50
CA GLU A 25 -0.09 -12.97 4.75
C GLU A 25 1.31 -12.37 5.01
N TYR A 26 1.77 -11.45 4.16
CA TYR A 26 3.07 -10.79 4.38
C TYR A 26 3.12 -10.00 5.70
N LEU A 27 2.04 -9.32 6.08
CA LEU A 27 1.97 -8.63 7.38
C LEU A 27 2.05 -9.61 8.56
N GLU A 28 1.38 -10.76 8.47
CA GLU A 28 1.43 -11.83 9.48
C GLU A 28 2.84 -12.42 9.64
N HIS A 29 3.57 -12.55 8.53
CA HIS A 29 4.96 -13.00 8.49
C HIS A 29 6.00 -11.91 8.83
N ARG A 30 5.55 -10.68 9.18
CA ARG A 30 6.40 -9.50 9.44
C ARG A 30 7.22 -9.03 8.24
N GLU A 31 6.81 -9.42 7.05
CA GLU A 31 7.41 -9.01 5.77
C GLU A 31 6.81 -7.68 5.31
N TRP A 32 6.90 -6.65 6.15
CA TRP A 32 6.18 -5.38 5.96
C TRP A 32 6.59 -4.63 4.69
N GLY A 33 7.86 -4.73 4.28
CA GLY A 33 8.35 -4.15 3.03
C GLY A 33 7.68 -4.79 1.82
N ILE A 34 7.58 -6.12 1.81
CA ILE A 34 6.93 -6.87 0.72
C ILE A 34 5.42 -6.60 0.71
N ALA A 35 4.78 -6.53 1.88
CA ALA A 35 3.38 -6.14 1.99
C ALA A 35 3.11 -4.75 1.39
N PHE A 36 4.04 -3.82 1.60
CA PHE A 36 3.95 -2.46 1.07
C PHE A 36 4.21 -2.39 -0.44
N GLU A 37 5.18 -3.17 -0.94
CA GLU A 37 5.42 -3.32 -2.38
C GLU A 37 4.18 -3.89 -3.07
N GLN A 38 3.57 -4.95 -2.52
CA GLN A 38 2.34 -5.52 -3.06
C GLN A 38 1.19 -4.51 -3.08
N LEU A 39 1.03 -3.71 -2.01
CA LEU A 39 0.04 -2.64 -1.98
C LEU A 39 0.24 -1.63 -3.13
N CYS A 40 1.48 -1.15 -3.31
CA CYS A 40 1.77 -0.15 -4.33
C CYS A 40 1.57 -0.71 -5.74
N SER A 41 2.07 -1.93 -6.01
CA SER A 41 1.89 -2.60 -7.29
C SER A 41 0.42 -2.82 -7.60
N ALA A 42 -0.37 -3.34 -6.64
CA ALA A 42 -1.79 -3.57 -6.86
C ALA A 42 -2.59 -2.29 -7.14
N ILE A 43 -2.23 -1.16 -6.51
CA ILE A 43 -2.84 0.15 -6.83
C ILE A 43 -2.46 0.59 -8.25
N GLU A 44 -1.21 0.40 -8.66
CA GLU A 44 -0.72 0.76 -9.99
C GLU A 44 -1.34 -0.10 -11.10
N ASP A 45 -1.31 -1.42 -10.95
CA ASP A 45 -1.82 -2.41 -11.92
C ASP A 45 -3.32 -2.23 -12.18
N GLU A 46 -4.10 -2.01 -11.12
CA GLU A 46 -5.56 -1.80 -11.23
C GLU A 46 -5.93 -0.34 -11.57
N GLU A 47 -4.92 0.51 -11.81
CA GLU A 47 -5.05 1.95 -12.09
C GLU A 47 -5.92 2.71 -11.08
N ILE A 48 -5.90 2.30 -9.82
CA ILE A 48 -6.76 2.83 -8.77
C ILE A 48 -6.36 4.28 -8.43
N VAL A 49 -7.35 5.16 -8.43
CA VAL A 49 -7.17 6.55 -7.99
C VAL A 49 -7.45 6.65 -6.49
N ILE A 50 -6.38 6.68 -5.69
CA ILE A 50 -6.48 6.76 -4.22
C ILE A 50 -6.76 8.20 -3.75
N THR A 51 -7.11 8.34 -2.48
CA THR A 51 -7.29 9.68 -1.87
C THR A 51 -5.94 10.32 -1.50
N GLU A 52 -5.90 11.64 -1.38
CA GLU A 52 -4.70 12.35 -0.89
C GLU A 52 -4.31 11.90 0.53
N ASP A 53 -5.28 11.58 1.40
CA ASP A 53 -5.05 10.99 2.73
C ASP A 53 -4.37 9.63 2.65
N ASP A 54 -4.89 8.72 1.82
CA ASP A 54 -4.29 7.40 1.65
C ASP A 54 -2.89 7.50 1.02
N TYR A 55 -2.69 8.41 0.06
CA TYR A 55 -1.36 8.67 -0.52
C TYR A 55 -0.37 9.17 0.55
N ALA A 56 -0.78 10.12 1.39
CA ALA A 56 0.06 10.62 2.48
C ALA A 56 0.43 9.51 3.48
N LEU A 57 -0.50 8.59 3.78
CA LEU A 57 -0.22 7.43 4.62
C LEU A 57 0.76 6.45 3.96
N ILE A 58 0.59 6.18 2.65
CA ILE A 58 1.54 5.35 1.89
C ILE A 58 2.94 5.97 1.93
N GLU A 59 3.03 7.28 1.71
CA GLU A 59 4.31 8.01 1.76
C GLU A 59 4.94 7.95 3.16
N GLU A 60 4.17 8.18 4.23
CA GLU A 60 4.65 8.05 5.62
C GLU A 60 5.22 6.65 5.88
N ILE A 61 4.47 5.62 5.52
CA ILE A 61 4.85 4.22 5.75
C ILE A 61 6.12 3.87 4.96
N GLY A 62 6.17 4.20 3.67
CA GLY A 62 7.31 3.93 2.81
C GLY A 62 8.58 4.65 3.28
N ASN A 63 8.46 5.92 3.72
CA ASN A 63 9.58 6.66 4.28
C ASN A 63 10.10 6.05 5.58
N ILE A 64 9.23 5.60 6.49
CA ILE A 64 9.68 5.01 7.76
C ILE A 64 10.35 3.66 7.56
N MET A 65 9.91 2.88 6.56
CA MET A 65 10.59 1.64 6.16
C MET A 65 11.83 1.87 5.28
N ASN A 66 12.14 3.13 4.94
CA ASN A 66 13.24 3.51 4.05
C ASN A 66 13.18 2.82 2.67
N MET A 67 11.97 2.68 2.13
CA MET A 67 11.69 2.08 0.82
C MET A 67 11.98 3.07 -0.33
N ASP A 68 12.19 2.57 -1.55
CA ASP A 68 12.38 3.43 -2.72
C ASP A 68 11.07 4.18 -3.04
N LYS A 69 11.14 5.51 -3.02
CA LYS A 69 10.01 6.41 -3.31
C LYS A 69 9.34 6.14 -4.66
N LYS A 70 10.07 5.52 -5.61
CA LYS A 70 9.50 5.13 -6.91
C LYS A 70 8.28 4.22 -6.79
N LEU A 71 8.17 3.44 -5.71
CA LEU A 71 7.05 2.54 -5.48
C LEU A 71 5.71 3.28 -5.39
N TRP A 72 5.65 4.45 -4.74
CA TRP A 72 4.38 5.18 -4.57
C TRP A 72 4.30 6.50 -5.32
N ARG A 73 5.42 7.07 -5.77
CA ARG A 73 5.44 8.38 -6.42
C ARG A 73 4.67 8.45 -7.74
N CYS A 74 4.45 7.30 -8.39
CA CYS A 74 3.69 7.20 -9.64
C CYS A 74 2.19 6.97 -9.42
N LEU A 75 1.74 6.73 -8.18
CA LEU A 75 0.35 6.40 -7.89
C LEU A 75 -0.57 7.60 -8.12
N LYS A 76 -1.67 7.35 -8.84
CA LYS A 76 -2.70 8.36 -9.11
C LYS A 76 -3.46 8.65 -7.82
N HIS A 77 -3.56 9.93 -7.45
CA HIS A 77 -4.30 10.37 -6.27
C HIS A 77 -5.16 11.59 -6.59
N LYS A 78 -6.33 11.68 -5.93
CA LYS A 78 -7.25 12.81 -6.04
C LYS A 78 -7.22 13.67 -4.78
N LYS A 79 -7.30 14.98 -4.99
CA LYS A 79 -7.53 15.99 -3.95
C LYS A 79 -8.94 15.89 -3.37
#